data_AF-A0A914DJL6-F1
#
_entry.id   AF-A0A914DJL6-F1
#
_cell.length_a   1.000
_cell.length_b   1.000
_cell.length_c   1.000
_cell.angle_alpha   90.00
_cell.angle_beta   90.00
_cell.angle_gamma   90.00
#
_symmetry.space_group_name_H-M   'P 1'
#
loop_
_entity.id
_entity.type
_entity.pdbx_description
1 polymer ?
#
loop_
_entity_poly.entity_id
_entity_poly.type
_entity_poly.pdbx_seq_one_letter_code
_entity_poly.pdbx_strand_id
1 'polypeptide(L)'
;MFKGRARDRDLGTGRMLGYAVGHFFNDLCASMWFTYLMIYLENVIQMHSYKAGMLMLIGQISHLALIPELSSVESSRTSMNSFRYGFAVLANLVVFVFMYVFLNRSDVNDEIGPSDLIHFRNMGFIVVGLGLFMDTVFYSTTREPKGGRRLSRLNSISSDTSHLARMTWRDWFSQTPFYQVGLLYTFSRLFINVSQVYFPFYITLHLGLPKESVAYLPMLSYLFSLAVSICLSFKYINKKLNRKESGAFVYGAMSLMDKLTNGIAYQVIELLNPNCDPKTSHECGNFYRNIMVFVPGACVVLIVLVLLTFNAAQVGIRRREARSNIGEFDRQQLITE
;
A
#
# COMPACT_ATOMS: atom_id res chain seq x y z
N MET A 1 -1.80 41.51 27.13
CA MET A 1 -0.88 40.49 27.65
C MET A 1 -1.62 39.15 27.74
N PHE A 2 -1.71 38.38 26.66
CA PHE A 2 -2.04 36.94 26.69
C PHE A 2 -1.55 36.31 25.39
N LYS A 3 -0.24 36.03 25.35
CA LYS A 3 0.43 35.32 24.25
C LYS A 3 0.29 33.83 24.53
N GLY A 4 -0.90 33.28 24.28
CA GLY A 4 -1.17 31.85 24.36
C GLY A 4 -0.61 31.14 23.12
N ARG A 5 0.70 30.87 23.13
CA ARG A 5 1.35 30.00 22.14
C ARG A 5 0.76 28.60 22.31
N ALA A 6 -0.15 28.20 21.42
CA ALA A 6 -0.54 26.80 21.28
C ALA A 6 0.75 26.03 20.97
N ARG A 7 1.26 25.32 21.98
CA ARG A 7 2.43 24.45 21.83
C ARG A 7 1.92 23.25 21.06
N ASP A 8 2.17 23.20 19.75
CA ASP A 8 2.09 21.98 18.95
C ASP A 8 2.85 20.91 19.73
N ARG A 9 2.11 20.00 20.36
CA ARG A 9 2.71 18.83 21.00
C ARG A 9 2.86 17.82 19.88
N ASP A 10 3.97 17.94 19.15
CA ASP A 10 4.51 16.87 18.32
C ASP A 10 4.34 15.55 19.08
N LEU A 11 3.81 14.52 18.41
CA LEU A 11 3.75 13.19 19.01
C LEU A 11 5.16 12.84 19.49
N GLY A 12 5.34 12.71 20.81
CA GLY A 12 6.65 12.41 21.39
C GLY A 12 7.27 11.21 20.68
N THR A 13 8.57 11.30 20.38
CA THR A 13 9.33 10.36 19.54
C THR A 13 9.05 8.89 19.86
N GLY A 14 8.83 8.54 21.13
CA GLY A 14 8.47 7.18 21.55
C GLY A 14 7.12 6.66 21.04
N ARG A 15 6.11 7.51 20.88
CA ARG A 15 4.82 7.12 20.28
C ARG A 15 4.92 6.93 18.77
N MET A 16 5.72 7.76 18.12
CA MET A 16 6.00 7.66 16.69
C MET A 16 6.81 6.39 16.39
N LEU A 17 7.79 6.06 17.26
CA LEU A 17 8.53 4.82 17.20
C LEU A 17 7.63 3.60 17.43
N GLY A 18 6.75 3.65 18.45
CA GLY A 18 5.75 2.60 18.67
C GLY A 18 4.90 2.37 17.43
N TYR A 19 4.27 3.42 16.88
CA TYR A 19 3.50 3.30 15.63
C TYR A 19 4.30 2.68 14.47
N ALA A 20 5.57 3.04 14.34
CA ALA A 20 6.43 2.51 13.28
C ALA A 20 6.75 1.01 13.47
N VAL A 21 6.92 0.53 14.71
CA VAL A 21 7.15 -0.89 15.04
C VAL A 21 5.95 -1.76 14.67
N GLY A 22 4.72 -1.32 14.95
CA GLY A 22 3.51 -2.06 14.55
C GLY A 22 3.33 -2.15 13.04
N HIS A 23 3.68 -1.09 12.30
CA HIS A 23 3.69 -1.13 10.83
C HIS A 23 4.75 -2.08 10.26
N PHE A 24 5.93 -2.13 10.87
CA PHE A 24 6.99 -3.04 10.46
C PHE A 24 6.54 -4.50 10.45
N PHE A 25 5.80 -4.96 11.47
CA PHE A 25 5.26 -6.33 11.50
C PHE A 25 4.27 -6.56 10.34
N ASN A 26 3.32 -5.65 10.16
CA ASN A 26 2.34 -5.76 9.08
C ASN A 26 3.01 -5.83 7.70
N ASP A 27 4.02 -5.00 7.47
CA ASP A 27 4.76 -5.00 6.20
C ASP A 27 5.62 -6.26 6.01
N LEU A 28 6.12 -6.85 7.10
CA LEU A 28 6.88 -8.10 7.06
C LEU A 28 6.00 -9.30 6.68
N CYS A 29 4.82 -9.41 7.28
CA CYS A 29 3.82 -10.40 6.91
C CYS A 29 3.31 -10.17 5.47
N ALA A 30 3.02 -8.93 5.10
CA ALA A 30 2.56 -8.60 3.75
C ALA A 30 3.61 -8.95 2.69
N SER A 31 4.89 -8.68 2.93
CA SER A 31 5.98 -9.02 2.02
C SER A 31 6.04 -10.52 1.73
N MET A 32 5.96 -11.34 2.78
CA MET A 32 5.93 -12.80 2.66
C MET A 32 4.68 -13.28 1.92
N TRP A 33 3.51 -12.73 2.28
CA TRP A 33 2.24 -13.07 1.65
C TRP A 33 2.24 -12.75 0.15
N PHE A 34 2.56 -11.52 -0.24
CA PHE A 34 2.46 -11.09 -1.63
C PHE A 34 3.53 -11.71 -2.53
N THR A 35 4.75 -11.94 -2.03
CA THR A 35 5.82 -12.47 -2.89
C THR A 35 5.83 -13.99 -2.95
N TYR A 36 5.60 -14.65 -1.81
CA TYR A 36 5.93 -16.06 -1.65
C TYR A 36 4.72 -16.97 -1.47
N LEU A 37 3.54 -16.44 -1.13
CA LEU A 37 2.38 -17.30 -0.91
C LEU A 37 1.93 -18.00 -2.21
N MET A 38 1.86 -17.28 -3.33
CA MET A 38 1.37 -17.87 -4.58
C MET A 38 2.27 -19.03 -5.02
N ILE A 39 3.58 -18.81 -5.07
CA ILE A 39 4.55 -19.86 -5.43
C ILE A 39 4.60 -20.99 -4.39
N TYR A 40 4.36 -20.70 -3.11
CA TYR A 40 4.21 -21.75 -2.10
C TYR A 40 2.98 -22.62 -2.34
N LEU A 41 1.83 -22.02 -2.65
CA LEU A 41 0.59 -22.77 -2.91
C LEU A 41 0.72 -23.65 -4.15
N GLU A 42 1.28 -23.13 -5.25
CA GLU A 42 1.37 -23.85 -6.51
C GLU A 42 2.55 -24.81 -6.57
N ASN A 43 3.77 -24.36 -6.25
CA ASN A 43 4.96 -25.18 -6.48
C ASN A 43 5.32 -26.06 -5.28
N VAL A 44 5.04 -25.61 -4.05
CA VAL A 44 5.39 -26.38 -2.84
C VAL A 44 4.24 -27.29 -2.41
N ILE A 45 3.03 -26.74 -2.30
CA ILE A 45 1.83 -27.50 -1.90
C ILE A 45 1.19 -28.21 -3.09
N GLN A 46 1.55 -27.87 -4.33
CA GLN A 46 1.01 -28.51 -5.54
C GLN A 46 -0.52 -28.33 -5.65
N MET A 47 -0.99 -27.14 -5.27
CA MET A 47 -2.39 -26.75 -5.47
C MET A 47 -2.63 -26.31 -6.90
N HIS A 48 -3.80 -26.67 -7.43
CA HIS A 48 -4.25 -26.20 -8.73
C HIS A 48 -4.41 -24.67 -8.74
N SER A 49 -3.91 -24.01 -9.78
CA SER A 49 -3.77 -22.55 -9.86
C SER A 49 -5.05 -21.78 -9.53
N TYR A 50 -6.21 -22.18 -10.07
CA TYR A 50 -7.49 -21.50 -9.76
C TYR A 50 -7.83 -21.48 -8.26
N LYS A 51 -7.41 -22.49 -7.47
CA LYS A 51 -7.62 -22.53 -6.01
C LYS A 51 -6.65 -21.57 -5.31
N ALA A 52 -5.41 -21.48 -5.78
CA ALA A 52 -4.41 -20.54 -5.27
C ALA A 52 -4.87 -19.09 -5.51
N GLY A 53 -5.34 -18.78 -6.73
CA GLY A 53 -5.96 -17.49 -7.05
C GLY A 53 -7.16 -17.15 -6.18
N MET A 54 -8.00 -18.14 -5.86
CA MET A 54 -9.15 -17.96 -4.97
C MET A 54 -8.73 -17.65 -3.53
N LEU A 55 -7.71 -18.34 -3.01
CA LEU A 55 -7.16 -18.05 -1.68
C LEU A 55 -6.56 -16.64 -1.61
N MET A 56 -5.88 -16.21 -2.68
CA MET A 56 -5.36 -14.84 -2.77
C MET A 56 -6.49 -13.80 -2.77
N LEU A 57 -7.59 -14.05 -3.50
CA LEU A 57 -8.78 -13.20 -3.49
C LEU A 57 -9.43 -13.14 -2.10
N ILE A 58 -9.65 -14.29 -1.44
CA ILE A 58 -10.21 -14.36 -0.09
C ILE A 58 -9.35 -13.56 0.88
N GLY A 59 -8.01 -13.69 0.81
CA GLY A 59 -7.08 -12.92 1.63
C GLY A 59 -7.24 -11.41 1.46
N GLN A 60 -7.44 -10.92 0.22
CA GLN A 60 -7.71 -9.49 -0.02
C GLN A 60 -9.03 -9.02 0.60
N ILE A 61 -10.09 -9.85 0.53
CA ILE A 61 -11.40 -9.55 1.11
C ILE A 61 -11.32 -9.54 2.64
N SER A 62 -10.61 -10.48 3.25
CA SER A 62 -10.36 -10.48 4.69
C SER A 62 -9.59 -9.22 5.11
N HIS A 63 -8.55 -8.86 4.37
CA HIS A 63 -7.79 -7.64 4.62
C HIS A 63 -8.62 -6.36 4.38
N LEU A 64 -9.73 -6.41 3.64
CA LEU A 64 -10.69 -5.31 3.48
C LEU A 64 -11.54 -5.10 4.74
N ALA A 65 -12.00 -6.18 5.36
CA ALA A 65 -12.81 -6.13 6.57
C ALA A 65 -12.08 -5.50 7.78
N LEU A 66 -10.73 -5.54 7.76
CA LEU A 66 -9.85 -5.05 8.82
C LEU A 66 -9.41 -3.57 8.68
N ILE A 67 -9.72 -2.89 7.56
CA ILE A 67 -9.27 -1.51 7.27
C ILE A 67 -9.87 -0.38 8.15
N PRO A 68 -11.04 -0.47 8.81
CA PRO A 68 -11.69 0.73 9.37
C PRO A 68 -10.92 1.58 10.41
N GLU A 69 -9.72 1.20 10.84
CA GLU A 69 -8.89 1.99 11.75
C GLU A 69 -7.77 2.78 11.03
N LEU A 70 -8.10 3.95 10.49
CA LEU A 70 -7.09 4.99 10.24
C LEU A 70 -7.34 6.21 11.15
N SER A 71 -6.30 6.56 11.90
CA SER A 71 -6.20 7.72 12.78
C SER A 71 -6.58 9.04 12.07
N SER A 72 -7.35 9.89 12.76
CA SER A 72 -7.95 11.12 12.23
C SER A 72 -7.07 12.37 12.34
N VAL A 73 -5.78 12.24 12.68
CA VAL A 73 -4.90 13.38 12.99
C VAL A 73 -3.91 13.67 11.85
N GLU A 74 -4.04 14.88 11.27
CA GLU A 74 -3.41 15.34 10.03
C GLU A 74 -1.92 15.73 10.20
N SER A 75 -1.54 16.33 11.34
CA SER A 75 -0.20 16.94 11.50
C SER A 75 0.96 15.96 11.69
N SER A 76 0.69 14.72 12.11
CA SER A 76 1.74 13.69 12.28
C SER A 76 1.92 12.79 11.06
N ARG A 77 1.07 12.95 10.03
CA ARG A 77 0.94 12.02 8.92
C ARG A 77 2.16 12.01 7.99
N THR A 78 2.78 13.16 7.73
CA THR A 78 3.95 13.25 6.85
C THR A 78 5.18 12.58 7.46
N SER A 79 5.46 12.86 8.74
CA SER A 79 6.56 12.21 9.47
C SER A 79 6.32 10.70 9.61
N MET A 80 5.10 10.30 10.02
CA MET A 80 4.72 8.90 10.11
C MET A 80 4.79 8.17 8.76
N ASN A 81 4.47 8.84 7.65
CA ASN A 81 4.51 8.24 6.33
C ASN A 81 5.96 7.96 5.85
N SER A 82 6.89 8.87 6.13
CA SER A 82 8.31 8.67 5.81
C SER A 82 8.93 7.54 6.64
N PHE A 83 8.63 7.49 7.94
CA PHE A 83 9.07 6.36 8.78
C PHE A 83 8.45 5.05 8.32
N ARG A 84 7.14 5.02 8.04
CA ARG A 84 6.45 3.84 7.50
C ARG A 84 7.14 3.31 6.25
N TYR A 85 7.47 4.18 5.29
CA TYR A 85 8.16 3.75 4.07
C TYR A 85 9.55 3.14 4.37
N GLY A 86 10.32 3.76 5.27
CA GLY A 86 11.64 3.24 5.67
C GLY A 86 11.55 1.85 6.34
N PHE A 87 10.60 1.67 7.25
CA PHE A 87 10.36 0.38 7.92
C PHE A 87 9.82 -0.68 6.96
N ALA A 88 8.95 -0.31 6.02
CA ALA A 88 8.45 -1.21 4.99
C ALA A 88 9.61 -1.77 4.14
N VAL A 89 10.55 -0.91 3.72
CA VAL A 89 11.72 -1.35 2.95
C VAL A 89 12.59 -2.30 3.79
N LEU A 90 12.85 -1.95 5.05
CA LEU A 90 13.63 -2.81 5.95
C LEU A 90 12.96 -4.18 6.15
N ALA A 91 11.64 -4.22 6.33
CA ALA A 91 10.88 -5.46 6.48
C ALA A 91 11.00 -6.36 5.23
N ASN A 92 10.85 -5.77 4.03
CA ASN A 92 11.06 -6.48 2.77
C ASN A 92 12.48 -7.04 2.64
N LEU A 93 13.51 -6.26 2.96
CA LEU A 93 14.90 -6.70 2.91
C LEU A 93 15.16 -7.87 3.85
N VAL A 94 14.62 -7.83 5.08
CA VAL A 94 14.74 -8.94 6.04
C VAL A 94 14.15 -10.22 5.46
N VAL A 95 12.94 -10.14 4.87
CA VAL A 95 12.27 -11.30 4.25
C VAL A 95 13.11 -11.87 3.11
N PHE A 96 13.59 -11.02 2.20
CA PHE A 96 14.40 -11.46 1.07
C PHE A 96 15.75 -12.07 1.48
N VAL A 97 16.42 -11.52 2.49
CA VAL A 97 17.69 -12.05 2.99
C VAL A 97 17.49 -13.44 3.61
N PHE A 98 16.49 -13.62 4.46
CA PHE A 98 16.20 -14.94 5.04
C PHE A 98 15.83 -15.95 3.96
N MET A 99 15.01 -15.56 2.98
CA MET A 99 14.63 -16.45 1.90
C MET A 99 15.82 -16.83 1.01
N TYR A 100 16.70 -15.89 0.70
CA TYR A 100 17.94 -16.15 -0.03
C TYR A 100 18.82 -17.16 0.70
N VAL A 101 19.03 -16.97 2.01
CA VAL A 101 19.85 -17.87 2.84
C VAL A 101 19.28 -19.28 2.86
N PHE A 102 17.96 -19.43 2.88
CA PHE A 102 17.34 -20.75 2.87
C PHE A 102 17.40 -21.41 1.50
N LEU A 103 17.03 -20.71 0.43
CA LEU A 103 17.02 -21.27 -0.92
C LEU A 103 18.43 -21.60 -1.42
N ASN A 104 19.44 -20.80 -1.07
CA ASN A 104 20.83 -21.03 -1.46
C ASN A 104 21.48 -22.20 -0.72
N ARG A 105 20.82 -22.77 0.31
CA ARG A 105 21.30 -23.97 1.04
C ARG A 105 20.67 -25.27 0.55
N SER A 106 19.75 -25.20 -0.40
CA SER A 106 18.96 -26.34 -0.85
C SER A 106 19.63 -27.02 -2.05
N ASP A 107 20.63 -27.88 -1.82
CA ASP A 107 21.47 -28.54 -2.85
C ASP A 107 20.74 -29.53 -3.78
N VAL A 108 19.44 -29.76 -3.60
CA VAL A 108 18.76 -30.94 -4.19
C VAL A 108 18.21 -30.67 -5.59
N ASN A 109 17.73 -29.46 -5.90
CA ASN A 109 17.15 -29.09 -7.20
C ASN A 109 17.17 -27.57 -7.42
N ASP A 110 17.36 -27.13 -8.66
CA ASP A 110 17.34 -25.70 -9.05
C ASP A 110 15.91 -25.13 -9.12
N GLU A 111 14.88 -25.99 -9.10
CA GLU A 111 13.47 -25.60 -9.13
C GLU A 111 12.87 -25.54 -7.72
N ILE A 112 11.96 -24.59 -7.51
CA ILE A 112 11.16 -24.51 -6.28
C ILE A 112 10.13 -25.62 -6.31
N GLY A 113 10.15 -26.49 -5.30
CA GLY A 113 9.25 -27.64 -5.25
C GLY A 113 8.88 -28.10 -3.84
N PRO A 114 8.25 -29.27 -3.72
CA PRO A 114 7.84 -29.83 -2.42
C PRO A 114 9.00 -30.06 -1.45
N SER A 115 10.22 -30.25 -1.96
CA SER A 115 11.44 -30.36 -1.15
C SER A 115 11.73 -29.09 -0.34
N ASP A 116 11.30 -27.92 -0.84
CA ASP A 116 11.57 -26.65 -0.18
C ASP A 116 10.56 -26.30 0.92
N LEU A 117 9.59 -27.18 1.21
CA LEU A 117 8.57 -26.98 2.24
C LEU A 117 9.18 -26.61 3.60
N ILE A 118 10.31 -27.24 3.96
CA ILE A 118 11.01 -26.95 5.21
C ILE A 118 11.48 -25.48 5.29
N HIS A 119 11.94 -24.93 4.17
CA HIS A 119 12.46 -23.57 4.07
C HIS A 119 11.34 -22.55 4.21
N PHE A 120 10.23 -22.73 3.47
CA PHE A 120 9.05 -21.86 3.58
C PHE A 120 8.40 -21.93 4.96
N ARG A 121 8.33 -23.12 5.56
CA ARG A 121 7.80 -23.30 6.92
C ARG A 121 8.64 -22.59 7.96
N ASN A 122 9.96 -22.78 7.93
CA ASN A 122 10.88 -22.13 8.86
C ASN A 122 10.85 -20.61 8.70
N MET A 123 10.73 -20.13 7.45
CA MET A 123 10.53 -18.71 7.18
C MET A 123 9.24 -18.18 7.81
N GLY A 124 8.12 -18.90 7.66
CA GLY A 124 6.86 -18.57 8.33
C GLY A 124 7.01 -18.47 9.86
N PHE A 125 7.69 -19.41 10.50
CA PHE A 125 7.94 -19.35 11.95
C PHE A 125 8.80 -18.15 12.36
N ILE A 126 9.82 -17.79 11.57
CA ILE A 126 10.66 -16.61 11.82
C ILE A 126 9.83 -15.33 11.70
N VAL A 127 9.03 -15.21 10.64
CA VAL A 127 8.12 -14.07 10.40
C VAL A 127 7.14 -13.90 11.56
N VAL A 128 6.48 -14.99 11.97
CA VAL A 128 5.54 -14.97 13.10
C VAL A 128 6.26 -14.62 14.40
N GLY A 129 7.41 -15.25 14.68
CA GLY A 129 8.17 -14.99 15.91
C GLY A 129 8.67 -13.55 16.01
N LEU A 130 9.26 -13.02 14.94
CA LEU A 130 9.69 -11.63 14.86
C LEU A 130 8.49 -10.67 14.97
N GLY A 131 7.36 -11.04 14.37
CA GLY A 131 6.11 -10.31 14.47
C GLY A 131 5.57 -10.19 15.88
N LEU A 132 5.42 -11.31 16.57
CA LEU A 132 4.97 -11.36 17.97
C LEU A 132 5.92 -10.59 18.89
N PHE A 133 7.23 -10.65 18.63
CA PHE A 133 8.20 -9.85 19.34
C PHE A 133 7.96 -8.35 19.12
N MET A 134 7.81 -7.90 17.87
CA MET A 134 7.54 -6.49 17.55
C MET A 134 6.19 -6.02 18.11
N ASP A 135 5.15 -6.85 18.07
CA ASP A 135 3.86 -6.55 18.69
C ASP A 135 3.99 -6.38 20.21
N THR A 136 4.79 -7.22 20.87
CA THR A 136 5.06 -7.09 22.31
C THR A 136 5.79 -5.77 22.62
N VAL A 137 6.77 -5.38 21.79
CA VAL A 137 7.44 -4.08 21.89
C VAL A 137 6.45 -2.94 21.65
N PHE A 138 5.53 -3.09 20.69
CA PHE A 138 4.48 -2.13 20.42
C PHE A 138 3.62 -1.90 21.66
N TYR A 139 2.98 -2.95 22.19
CA TYR A 139 2.07 -2.85 23.33
C TYR A 139 2.76 -2.40 24.62
N SER A 140 4.03 -2.75 24.82
CA SER A 140 4.80 -2.28 25.99
C SER A 140 5.18 -0.80 25.88
N THR A 141 5.42 -0.29 24.67
CA THR A 141 5.83 1.10 24.42
C THR A 141 4.63 2.04 24.30
N THR A 142 3.50 1.58 23.76
CA THR A 142 2.29 2.40 23.57
C THR A 142 1.41 2.41 24.81
N ARG A 143 1.71 3.30 25.75
CA ARG A 143 0.76 3.64 26.82
C ARG A 143 -0.42 4.45 26.26
N GLU A 144 -1.61 3.88 26.32
CA GLU A 144 -2.85 4.59 26.01
C GLU A 144 -3.05 5.78 26.98
N PRO A 145 -3.38 6.98 26.47
CA PRO A 145 -3.59 8.13 27.33
C PRO A 145 -4.92 7.97 28.09
N LYS A 146 -4.85 7.82 29.43
CA LYS A 146 -5.99 7.69 30.36
C LYS A 146 -6.97 8.90 30.40
N GLY A 147 -6.89 9.84 29.45
CA GLY A 147 -7.60 11.13 29.47
C GLY A 147 -8.36 11.49 28.19
N GLY A 148 -8.70 10.51 27.34
CA GLY A 148 -9.29 10.73 26.01
C GLY A 148 -10.55 11.63 25.95
N ARG A 149 -11.35 11.73 27.03
CA ARG A 149 -12.60 12.53 27.01
C ARG A 149 -12.41 14.05 26.91
N ARG A 150 -11.26 14.61 27.31
CA ARG A 150 -11.06 16.07 27.33
C ARG A 150 -10.44 16.60 26.03
N LEU A 151 -9.58 15.80 25.38
CA LEU A 151 -8.98 16.13 24.08
C LEU A 151 -10.00 15.99 22.93
N SER A 152 -10.89 15.00 23.00
CA SER A 152 -11.98 14.85 22.02
C SER A 152 -12.96 16.03 22.03
N ARG A 153 -13.19 16.66 23.21
CA ARG A 153 -14.05 17.86 23.33
C ARG A 153 -13.39 19.16 22.84
N LEU A 154 -12.06 19.27 22.95
CA LEU A 154 -11.33 20.42 22.38
C LEU A 154 -11.14 20.27 20.88
N ASN A 155 -10.91 19.05 20.38
CA ASN A 155 -10.95 18.77 18.94
C ASN A 155 -12.35 18.96 18.36
N SER A 156 -13.43 18.66 19.11
CA SER A 156 -14.79 18.94 18.63
C SER A 156 -15.06 20.45 18.54
N ILE A 157 -14.64 21.25 19.53
CA ILE A 157 -14.85 22.71 19.52
C ILE A 157 -13.94 23.41 18.49
N SER A 158 -12.69 22.98 18.34
CA SER A 158 -11.83 23.51 17.26
C SER A 158 -12.30 23.05 15.87
N SER A 159 -13.00 21.91 15.80
CA SER A 159 -13.63 21.44 14.57
C SER A 159 -14.90 22.22 14.19
N ASP A 160 -15.60 22.85 15.14
CA ASP A 160 -16.75 23.72 14.85
C ASP A 160 -16.34 24.95 14.03
N THR A 161 -15.09 25.42 14.14
CA THR A 161 -14.51 26.43 13.22
C THR A 161 -14.07 25.86 11.86
N SER A 162 -13.88 24.53 11.74
CA SER A 162 -13.57 23.82 10.47
C SER A 162 -14.83 23.32 9.72
N HIS A 163 -16.02 23.52 10.30
CA HIS A 163 -17.29 23.00 9.79
C HIS A 163 -17.75 23.60 8.45
N LEU A 164 -17.06 24.61 7.90
CA LEU A 164 -17.34 25.12 6.56
C LEU A 164 -16.69 24.32 5.42
N ALA A 165 -15.82 23.34 5.69
CA ALA A 165 -14.98 22.71 4.65
C ALA A 165 -14.98 21.17 4.61
N ARG A 166 -15.91 20.46 5.27
CA ARG A 166 -16.06 18.99 5.07
C ARG A 166 -17.06 18.70 3.96
N MET A 167 -16.57 18.12 2.87
CA MET A 167 -17.44 17.50 1.86
C MET A 167 -18.16 16.28 2.43
N THR A 168 -19.44 16.15 2.13
CA THR A 168 -20.24 14.98 2.48
C THR A 168 -19.81 13.78 1.64
N TRP A 169 -19.92 12.55 2.15
CA TRP A 169 -19.50 11.32 1.44
C TRP A 169 -20.11 11.17 0.04
N ARG A 170 -21.35 11.66 -0.15
CA ARG A 170 -22.03 11.69 -1.45
C ARG A 170 -21.44 12.71 -2.42
N ASP A 171 -20.95 13.84 -1.91
CA ASP A 171 -20.38 14.90 -2.74
C ASP A 171 -19.07 14.45 -3.39
N TRP A 172 -18.34 13.53 -2.75
CA TRP A 172 -17.11 12.94 -3.29
C TRP A 172 -17.34 12.14 -4.56
N PHE A 173 -18.43 11.37 -4.63
CA PHE A 173 -18.79 10.59 -5.82
C PHE A 173 -19.17 11.45 -7.02
N SER A 174 -19.43 12.75 -6.82
CA SER A 174 -19.73 13.66 -7.92
C SER A 174 -18.48 14.35 -8.49
N GLN A 175 -17.30 14.17 -7.88
CA GLN A 175 -16.08 14.85 -8.30
C GLN A 175 -15.20 13.99 -9.20
N THR A 176 -14.95 14.44 -10.44
CA THR A 176 -14.02 13.77 -11.37
C THR A 176 -12.62 13.52 -10.79
N PRO A 177 -12.00 14.47 -10.04
CA PRO A 177 -10.68 14.25 -9.44
C PRO A 177 -10.64 13.08 -8.44
N PHE A 178 -11.76 12.77 -7.78
CA PHE A 178 -11.84 11.62 -6.86
C PHE A 178 -11.58 10.31 -7.60
N TYR A 179 -12.23 10.12 -8.75
CA TYR A 179 -12.02 8.94 -9.60
C TYR A 179 -10.62 8.92 -10.20
N GLN A 180 -10.09 10.06 -10.67
CA GLN A 180 -8.75 10.11 -11.25
C GLN A 180 -7.66 9.71 -10.25
N VAL A 181 -7.69 10.26 -9.02
CA VAL A 181 -6.73 9.87 -7.99
C VAL A 181 -6.92 8.39 -7.59
N GLY A 182 -8.18 7.92 -7.53
CA GLY A 182 -8.46 6.53 -7.17
C GLY A 182 -7.98 5.53 -8.22
N LEU A 183 -8.15 5.83 -9.51
CA LEU A 183 -7.63 5.04 -10.62
C LEU A 183 -6.11 5.07 -10.65
N LEU A 184 -5.50 6.26 -10.48
CA LEU A 184 -4.04 6.39 -10.43
C LEU A 184 -3.46 5.52 -9.30
N TYR A 185 -4.04 5.59 -8.11
CA TYR A 185 -3.63 4.76 -6.98
C TYR A 185 -3.83 3.26 -7.28
N THR A 186 -5.02 2.88 -7.76
CA THR A 186 -5.37 1.47 -8.01
C THR A 186 -4.47 0.82 -9.06
N PHE A 187 -4.24 1.47 -10.21
CA PHE A 187 -3.36 0.93 -11.25
C PHE A 187 -1.89 0.92 -10.84
N SER A 188 -1.44 1.90 -10.06
CA SER A 188 -0.08 1.89 -9.50
C SER A 188 0.12 0.70 -8.58
N ARG A 189 -0.89 0.41 -7.72
CA ARG A 189 -0.85 -0.74 -6.83
C ARG A 189 -0.94 -2.05 -7.61
N LEU A 190 -1.82 -2.15 -8.61
CA LEU A 190 -1.95 -3.32 -9.46
C LEU A 190 -0.64 -3.66 -10.18
N PHE A 191 0.04 -2.65 -10.74
CA PHE A 191 1.36 -2.81 -11.35
C PHE A 191 2.37 -3.46 -10.37
N ILE A 192 2.51 -2.89 -9.16
CA ILE A 192 3.49 -3.35 -8.17
C ILE A 192 3.14 -4.77 -7.70
N ASN A 193 1.88 -4.98 -7.35
CA ASN A 193 1.40 -6.19 -6.71
C ASN A 193 1.41 -7.40 -7.68
N VAL A 194 0.96 -7.22 -8.93
CA VAL A 194 1.08 -8.26 -9.97
C VAL A 194 2.54 -8.59 -10.24
N SER A 195 3.39 -7.57 -10.38
CA SER A 195 4.82 -7.79 -10.55
C SER A 195 5.40 -8.57 -9.37
N GLN A 196 5.03 -8.23 -8.13
CA GLN A 196 5.54 -8.89 -6.93
C GLN A 196 5.11 -10.37 -6.82
N VAL A 197 3.86 -10.69 -7.17
CA VAL A 197 3.32 -12.06 -7.12
C VAL A 197 3.89 -12.96 -8.22
N TYR A 198 4.02 -12.43 -9.44
CA TYR A 198 4.34 -13.25 -10.63
C TYR A 198 5.81 -13.23 -11.04
N PHE A 199 6.61 -12.32 -10.50
CA PHE A 199 8.04 -12.28 -10.77
C PHE A 199 8.79 -13.59 -10.43
N PRO A 200 8.50 -14.30 -9.31
CA PRO A 200 9.05 -15.63 -9.05
C PRO A 200 8.83 -16.62 -10.20
N PHE A 201 7.59 -16.70 -10.70
CA PHE A 201 7.21 -17.62 -11.77
C PHE A 201 7.88 -17.26 -13.10
N TYR A 202 8.01 -15.97 -13.41
CA TYR A 202 8.72 -15.51 -14.59
C TYR A 202 10.21 -15.93 -14.57
N ILE A 203 10.87 -15.81 -13.43
CA ILE A 203 12.28 -16.18 -13.28
C ILE A 203 12.48 -17.69 -13.42
N THR A 204 11.66 -18.49 -12.73
CA THR A 204 11.88 -19.94 -12.68
C THR A 204 11.36 -20.64 -13.93
N LEU A 205 10.20 -20.25 -14.46
CA LEU A 205 9.54 -20.98 -15.56
C LEU A 205 9.87 -20.44 -16.94
N HIS A 206 10.13 -19.13 -17.08
CA HIS A 206 10.49 -18.55 -18.38
C HIS A 206 12.00 -18.42 -18.57
N LEU A 207 12.70 -17.85 -17.57
CA LEU A 207 14.15 -17.66 -17.67
C LEU A 207 14.94 -18.92 -17.29
N GLY A 208 14.33 -19.87 -16.57
CA GLY A 208 15.01 -21.09 -16.11
C GLY A 208 16.17 -20.79 -15.17
N LEU A 209 16.10 -19.67 -14.44
CA LEU A 209 17.12 -19.28 -13.48
C LEU A 209 16.97 -20.11 -12.19
N PRO A 210 18.08 -20.31 -11.47
CA PRO A 210 18.05 -21.10 -10.25
C PRO A 210 17.20 -20.40 -9.18
N LYS A 211 16.56 -21.19 -8.31
CA LYS A 211 15.55 -20.71 -7.36
C LYS A 211 16.01 -19.59 -6.44
N GLU A 212 17.28 -19.48 -6.09
CA GLU A 212 17.80 -18.39 -5.27
C GLU A 212 17.62 -17.00 -5.93
N SER A 213 17.52 -16.94 -7.26
CA SER A 213 17.21 -15.72 -8.03
C SER A 213 15.90 -15.07 -7.64
N VAL A 214 14.94 -15.87 -7.17
CA VAL A 214 13.64 -15.38 -6.69
C VAL A 214 13.78 -14.49 -5.45
N ALA A 215 14.86 -14.63 -4.68
CA ALA A 215 15.09 -13.82 -3.47
C ALA A 215 15.98 -12.59 -3.74
N TYR A 216 17.11 -12.75 -4.43
CA TYR A 216 18.06 -11.63 -4.58
C TYR A 216 17.67 -10.62 -5.66
N LEU A 217 16.94 -11.01 -6.71
CA LEU A 217 16.53 -10.08 -7.77
C LEU A 217 15.51 -9.03 -7.29
N PRO A 218 14.42 -9.39 -6.56
CA PRO A 218 13.57 -8.39 -5.94
C PRO A 218 14.31 -7.56 -4.90
N MET A 219 15.16 -8.18 -4.08
CA MET A 219 15.96 -7.46 -3.09
C MET A 219 16.77 -6.33 -3.72
N LEU A 220 17.44 -6.61 -4.85
CA LEU A 220 18.22 -5.62 -5.57
C LEU A 220 17.35 -4.47 -6.12
N SER A 221 16.16 -4.78 -6.64
CA SER A 221 15.23 -3.75 -7.12
C SER A 221 14.71 -2.84 -5.99
N TYR A 222 14.50 -3.40 -4.79
CA TYR A 222 14.15 -2.64 -3.59
C TYR A 222 15.30 -1.74 -3.12
N LEU A 223 16.55 -2.21 -3.18
CA LEU A 223 17.74 -1.40 -2.85
C LEU A 223 17.91 -0.23 -3.83
N PHE A 224 17.75 -0.46 -5.14
CA PHE A 224 17.76 0.62 -6.13
C PHE A 224 16.61 1.59 -5.92
N SER A 225 15.41 1.09 -5.61
CA SER A 225 14.24 1.92 -5.32
C SER A 225 14.46 2.79 -4.08
N LEU A 226 15.12 2.26 -3.04
CA LEU A 226 15.51 3.01 -1.86
C LEU A 226 16.53 4.11 -2.21
N ALA A 227 17.54 3.80 -3.02
CA ALA A 227 18.54 4.77 -3.45
C ALA A 227 17.91 5.92 -4.25
N VAL A 228 17.01 5.62 -5.19
CA VAL A 228 16.25 6.62 -5.95
C VAL A 228 15.35 7.43 -5.02
N SER A 229 14.66 6.79 -4.06
CA SER A 229 13.79 7.46 -3.09
C SER A 229 14.56 8.45 -2.21
N ILE A 230 15.75 8.07 -1.73
CA ILE A 230 16.65 8.95 -0.96
C ILE A 230 17.10 10.14 -1.83
N CYS A 231 17.46 9.89 -3.09
CA CYS A 231 17.85 10.92 -4.05
C CYS A 231 16.72 11.93 -4.31
N LEU A 232 15.49 11.44 -4.52
CA LEU A 232 14.32 12.29 -4.72
C LEU A 232 13.87 13.03 -3.45
N SER A 233 14.20 12.49 -2.27
CA SER A 233 13.87 13.08 -0.97
C SER A 233 14.72 14.30 -0.61
N PHE A 234 15.78 14.62 -1.37
CA PHE A 234 16.51 15.86 -1.17
C PHE A 234 15.58 17.08 -1.34
N LYS A 235 15.73 18.05 -0.43
CA LYS A 235 14.79 19.14 -0.10
C LYS A 235 14.24 19.98 -1.27
N TYR A 236 14.82 19.87 -2.48
CA TYR A 236 14.50 20.68 -3.64
C TYR A 236 13.18 20.29 -4.33
N ILE A 237 12.77 19.01 -4.29
CA ILE A 237 11.56 18.53 -4.99
C ILE A 237 10.31 18.62 -4.10
N ASN A 238 10.47 18.42 -2.79
CA ASN A 238 9.35 18.31 -1.85
C ASN A 238 8.58 19.64 -1.66
N LYS A 239 9.23 20.79 -1.93
CA LYS A 239 8.59 22.12 -1.87
C LYS A 239 7.62 22.37 -3.04
N LYS A 240 7.72 21.61 -4.14
CA LYS A 240 6.87 21.73 -5.33
C LYS A 240 5.65 20.79 -5.35
N LEU A 241 5.66 19.69 -4.59
CA LEU A 241 4.61 18.65 -4.64
C LEU A 241 3.55 18.71 -3.53
N ASN A 242 3.75 19.53 -2.49
CA ASN A 242 2.86 19.52 -1.35
C ASN A 242 1.65 20.44 -1.55
N ARG A 243 0.56 19.88 -2.08
CA ARG A 243 -0.82 20.36 -1.84
C ARG A 243 -1.79 19.30 -2.33
N LYS A 244 -2.37 18.54 -1.40
CA LYS A 244 -3.79 18.09 -1.38
C LYS A 244 -4.00 17.08 -0.24
N GLU A 245 -4.68 17.54 0.79
CA GLU A 245 -5.26 16.69 1.83
C GLU A 245 -6.38 15.85 1.21
N SER A 246 -6.35 14.53 1.44
CA SER A 246 -7.42 13.61 1.03
C SER A 246 -8.09 13.08 2.29
N GLY A 247 -9.42 13.17 2.38
CA GLY A 247 -10.14 12.75 3.59
C GLY A 247 -10.02 11.24 3.85
N ALA A 248 -10.21 10.82 5.11
CA ALA A 248 -10.16 9.40 5.50
C ALA A 248 -11.09 8.50 4.66
N PHE A 249 -12.27 9.01 4.28
CA PHE A 249 -13.20 8.33 3.37
C PHE A 249 -12.57 8.02 2.00
N VAL A 250 -11.81 8.97 1.45
CA VAL A 250 -11.16 8.84 0.14
C VAL A 250 -10.08 7.75 0.20
N TYR A 251 -9.25 7.77 1.25
CA TYR A 251 -8.26 6.71 1.47
C TYR A 251 -8.91 5.32 1.66
N GLY A 252 -10.01 5.24 2.40
CA GLY A 252 -10.76 3.99 2.57
C GLY A 252 -11.32 3.46 1.25
N ALA A 253 -11.96 4.31 0.45
CA ALA A 253 -12.50 3.94 -0.86
C ALA A 253 -11.39 3.53 -1.85
N MET A 254 -10.26 4.26 -1.86
CA MET A 254 -9.12 3.93 -2.71
C MET A 254 -8.47 2.60 -2.33
N SER A 255 -8.29 2.34 -1.03
CA SER A 255 -7.74 1.06 -0.57
C SER A 255 -8.69 -0.11 -0.82
N LEU A 256 -10.01 0.12 -0.71
CA LEU A 256 -11.01 -0.87 -1.08
C LEU A 256 -10.91 -1.24 -2.55
N MET A 257 -10.86 -0.23 -3.43
CA MET A 257 -10.73 -0.43 -4.86
C MET A 257 -9.44 -1.20 -5.18
N ASP A 258 -8.30 -0.83 -4.57
CA ASP A 258 -7.03 -1.52 -4.81
C ASP A 258 -7.08 -3.00 -4.42
N LYS A 259 -7.58 -3.33 -3.23
CA LYS A 259 -7.59 -4.72 -2.75
C LYS A 259 -8.53 -5.59 -3.57
N LEU A 260 -9.70 -5.05 -3.92
CA LEU A 260 -10.66 -5.73 -4.77
C LEU A 260 -10.09 -5.97 -6.18
N THR A 261 -9.53 -4.93 -6.81
CA THR A 261 -8.95 -5.05 -8.16
C THR A 261 -7.78 -6.02 -8.19
N ASN A 262 -6.88 -5.99 -7.20
CA ASN A 262 -5.77 -6.94 -7.11
C ASN A 262 -6.24 -8.38 -6.92
N GLY A 263 -7.18 -8.61 -5.99
CA GLY A 263 -7.72 -9.96 -5.74
C GLY A 263 -8.40 -10.55 -6.97
N ILE A 264 -9.21 -9.76 -7.67
CA ILE A 264 -9.86 -10.19 -8.92
C ILE A 264 -8.81 -10.46 -10.00
N ALA A 265 -7.80 -9.60 -10.13
CA ALA A 265 -6.74 -9.78 -11.12
C ALA A 265 -5.99 -11.11 -10.91
N TYR A 266 -5.61 -11.45 -9.67
CA TYR A 266 -4.99 -12.74 -9.37
C TYR A 266 -5.89 -13.91 -9.72
N GLN A 267 -7.17 -13.83 -9.35
CA GLN A 267 -8.11 -14.90 -9.68
C GLN A 267 -8.28 -15.09 -11.19
N VAL A 268 -8.38 -14.00 -11.94
CA VAL A 268 -8.51 -14.05 -13.40
C VAL A 268 -7.25 -14.63 -14.04
N ILE A 269 -6.06 -14.18 -13.62
CA ILE A 269 -4.80 -14.72 -14.12
C ILE A 269 -4.72 -16.23 -13.84
N GLU A 270 -5.05 -16.67 -12.62
CA GLU A 270 -5.00 -18.10 -12.30
C GLU A 270 -6.09 -18.96 -12.95
N LEU A 271 -7.21 -18.36 -13.36
CA LEU A 271 -8.22 -19.07 -14.17
C LEU A 271 -7.79 -19.25 -15.62
N LEU A 272 -6.93 -18.35 -16.12
CA LEU A 272 -6.38 -18.41 -17.48
C LEU A 272 -5.06 -19.21 -17.55
N ASN A 273 -4.57 -19.70 -16.41
CA ASN A 273 -3.35 -20.48 -16.31
C ASN A 273 -3.52 -21.82 -17.07
N PRO A 274 -2.62 -22.17 -18.01
CA PRO A 274 -2.75 -23.36 -18.85
C PRO A 274 -2.47 -24.71 -18.16
N ASN A 275 -2.43 -24.75 -16.82
CA ASN A 275 -1.99 -25.90 -16.01
C ASN A 275 -0.55 -26.31 -16.31
N CYS A 276 0.36 -25.70 -15.57
CA CYS A 276 1.79 -25.91 -15.69
C CYS A 276 2.20 -27.27 -15.10
N ASP A 277 2.27 -28.30 -15.94
CA ASP A 277 2.82 -29.61 -15.65
C ASP A 277 4.26 -29.67 -16.23
N PRO A 278 5.15 -30.57 -15.79
CA PRO A 278 6.53 -30.65 -16.31
C PRO A 278 6.61 -30.83 -17.84
N LYS A 279 5.52 -31.28 -18.49
CA LYS A 279 5.40 -31.45 -19.95
C LYS A 279 4.98 -30.18 -20.70
N THR A 280 4.40 -29.18 -20.02
CA THR A 280 3.87 -27.92 -20.60
C THR A 280 4.70 -26.69 -20.19
N SER A 281 5.94 -26.90 -19.72
CA SER A 281 6.83 -25.85 -19.20
C SER A 281 7.01 -24.66 -20.15
N HIS A 282 7.09 -24.90 -21.47
CA HIS A 282 7.26 -23.83 -22.46
C HIS A 282 6.01 -22.93 -22.63
N GLU A 283 4.81 -23.50 -22.55
CA GLU A 283 3.56 -22.71 -22.61
C GLU A 283 3.39 -21.87 -21.35
N CYS A 284 3.75 -22.46 -20.20
CA CYS A 284 3.70 -21.78 -18.91
C CYS A 284 4.69 -20.61 -18.81
N GLY A 285 5.93 -20.80 -19.28
CA GLY A 285 6.92 -19.72 -19.36
C GLY A 285 6.44 -18.56 -20.24
N ASN A 286 5.85 -18.85 -21.39
CA ASN A 286 5.27 -17.83 -22.26
C ASN A 286 4.05 -17.14 -21.65
N PHE A 287 3.22 -17.87 -20.92
CA PHE A 287 2.09 -17.32 -20.18
C PHE A 287 2.56 -16.28 -19.16
N TYR A 288 3.47 -16.64 -18.25
CA TYR A 288 3.96 -15.71 -17.23
C TYR A 288 4.78 -14.56 -17.81
N ARG A 289 5.52 -14.76 -18.90
CA ARG A 289 6.12 -13.67 -19.67
C ARG A 289 5.07 -12.68 -20.16
N ASN A 290 3.99 -13.17 -20.76
CA ASN A 290 2.92 -12.32 -21.27
C ASN A 290 2.24 -11.56 -20.12
N ILE A 291 1.97 -12.20 -18.99
CA ILE A 291 1.42 -11.52 -17.80
C ILE A 291 2.35 -10.38 -17.34
N MET A 292 3.65 -10.65 -17.19
CA MET A 292 4.63 -9.67 -16.73
C MET A 292 4.87 -8.51 -17.69
N VAL A 293 4.58 -8.68 -18.99
CA VAL A 293 4.71 -7.60 -19.99
C VAL A 293 3.39 -6.84 -20.14
N PHE A 294 2.28 -7.55 -20.40
CA PHE A 294 1.03 -6.91 -20.78
C PHE A 294 0.27 -6.32 -19.60
N VAL A 295 0.24 -6.97 -18.43
CA VAL A 295 -0.52 -6.45 -17.29
C VAL A 295 0.14 -5.19 -16.70
N PRO A 296 1.44 -5.18 -16.37
CA PRO A 296 2.15 -3.96 -15.97
C PRO A 296 2.14 -2.88 -17.08
N GLY A 297 2.33 -3.26 -18.35
CA GLY A 297 2.27 -2.35 -19.48
C GLY A 297 0.91 -1.64 -19.62
N ALA A 298 -0.20 -2.39 -19.52
CA ALA A 298 -1.55 -1.83 -19.54
C ALA A 298 -1.79 -0.87 -18.37
N CYS A 299 -1.31 -1.21 -17.16
CA CYS A 299 -1.39 -0.33 -16.00
C CYS A 299 -0.67 1.01 -16.25
N VAL A 300 0.53 0.98 -16.82
CA VAL A 300 1.31 2.20 -17.14
C VAL A 300 0.58 3.05 -18.18
N VAL A 301 0.04 2.45 -19.25
CA VAL A 301 -0.73 3.18 -20.26
C VAL A 301 -1.94 3.86 -19.62
N LEU A 302 -2.71 3.15 -18.79
CA LEU A 302 -3.87 3.72 -18.08
C LEU A 302 -3.47 4.83 -17.11
N ILE A 303 -2.36 4.67 -16.38
CA ILE A 303 -1.79 5.71 -15.50
C ILE A 303 -1.48 6.97 -16.32
N VAL A 304 -0.77 6.83 -17.45
CA VAL A 304 -0.41 7.95 -18.32
C VAL A 304 -1.66 8.64 -18.87
N LEU A 305 -2.66 7.89 -19.33
CA LEU A 305 -3.94 8.45 -19.81
C LEU A 305 -4.67 9.23 -18.70
N VAL A 306 -4.72 8.68 -17.49
CA VAL A 306 -5.32 9.38 -16.33
C VAL A 306 -4.53 10.65 -16.01
N LEU A 307 -3.20 10.62 -16.05
CA LEU A 307 -2.36 11.79 -15.81
C LEU A 307 -2.51 12.88 -16.89
N LEU A 308 -2.66 12.50 -18.16
CA LEU A 308 -2.91 13.44 -19.26
C LEU A 308 -4.27 14.13 -19.13
N THR A 309 -5.28 13.43 -18.60
CA THR A 309 -6.60 14.00 -18.32
C THR A 309 -6.66 14.73 -16.97
N PHE A 310 -5.58 14.69 -16.18
CA PHE A 310 -5.50 15.30 -14.86
C PHE A 310 -5.32 16.81 -14.95
N ASN A 311 -6.42 17.54 -15.18
CA ASN A 311 -6.41 18.99 -15.16
C ASN A 311 -6.16 19.50 -13.74
N ALA A 312 -4.99 20.12 -13.52
CA ALA A 312 -4.56 20.67 -12.24
C ALA A 312 -5.47 21.79 -11.68
N ALA A 313 -6.44 22.28 -12.46
CA ALA A 313 -7.03 23.60 -12.27
C ALA A 313 -8.10 23.72 -11.17
N GLN A 314 -8.86 22.69 -10.78
CA GLN A 314 -9.97 22.89 -9.83
C GLN A 314 -10.27 21.68 -8.96
N VAL A 315 -9.34 21.33 -8.06
CA VAL A 315 -9.70 20.48 -6.91
C VAL A 315 -9.69 21.35 -5.68
N GLY A 316 -10.84 21.96 -5.35
CA GLY A 316 -11.04 22.58 -4.04
C GLY A 316 -11.62 24.00 -3.96
N ILE A 317 -12.20 24.59 -5.02
CA ILE A 317 -12.98 25.83 -4.85
C ILE A 317 -14.47 25.48 -4.85
N ARG A 318 -15.11 25.62 -3.69
CA ARG A 318 -16.53 25.34 -3.49
C ARG A 318 -17.35 26.41 -4.23
N ARG A 319 -18.16 26.01 -5.23
CA ARG A 319 -19.11 26.87 -5.97
C ARG A 319 -20.15 27.60 -5.08
N ARG A 320 -20.18 27.35 -3.76
CA ARG A 320 -21.06 28.02 -2.80
C ARG A 320 -20.52 29.38 -2.30
N GLU A 321 -19.21 29.62 -2.31
CA GLU A 321 -18.67 30.95 -1.96
C GLU A 321 -19.01 31.99 -3.02
N ALA A 322 -19.11 31.58 -4.29
CA ALA A 322 -19.58 32.45 -5.36
C ALA A 322 -21.05 32.90 -5.16
N ARG A 323 -21.93 32.08 -4.56
CA ARG A 323 -23.31 32.48 -4.24
C ARG A 323 -23.42 33.26 -2.93
N SER A 324 -22.53 33.00 -1.96
CA SER A 324 -22.47 33.76 -0.71
C SER A 324 -22.02 35.20 -0.97
N ASN A 325 -20.97 35.37 -1.78
CA ASN A 325 -20.45 36.70 -2.10
C ASN A 325 -21.42 37.51 -2.97
N ILE A 326 -22.20 36.88 -3.86
CA ILE A 326 -23.28 37.55 -4.60
C ILE A 326 -24.41 37.98 -3.63
N GLY A 327 -24.78 37.13 -2.67
CA GLY A 327 -25.80 37.46 -1.66
C GLY A 327 -25.38 38.45 -0.57
N GLU A 328 -24.08 38.70 -0.39
CA GLU A 328 -23.53 39.77 0.46
C GLU A 328 -23.39 41.09 -0.30
N PHE A 329 -23.06 41.05 -1.61
CA PHE A 329 -23.01 42.23 -2.47
C PHE A 329 -24.39 42.86 -2.67
N ASP A 330 -25.43 42.05 -2.93
CA ASP A 330 -26.82 42.51 -3.02
C ASP A 330 -27.32 43.11 -1.68
N ARG A 331 -26.83 42.59 -0.56
CA ARG A 331 -27.22 43.06 0.78
C ARG A 331 -26.53 44.36 1.18
N GLN A 332 -25.34 44.63 0.66
CA GLN A 332 -24.65 45.91 0.87
C GLN A 332 -25.23 47.03 -0.02
N GLN A 333 -25.68 46.73 -1.25
CA GLN A 333 -26.34 47.74 -2.08
C GLN A 333 -27.69 48.22 -1.52
N LEU A 334 -28.47 47.34 -0.89
CA LEU A 334 -29.75 47.68 -0.24
C LEU A 334 -29.63 48.51 1.06
N ILE A 335 -28.42 48.73 1.59
CA ILE A 335 -28.18 49.54 2.80
C ILE A 335 -27.63 50.94 2.43
N THR A 336 -27.37 51.19 1.15
CA THR A 336 -26.75 52.45 0.67
C THR A 336 -27.71 53.34 -0.14
N GLU A 337 -28.99 52.97 -0.25
CA GLU A 337 -30.12 53.82 -0.64
C GLU A 337 -31.06 53.98 0.55
#